data_AF-A0A2C1K3Y3-F1
#
_entry.id   AF-A0A2C1K3Y3-F1
#
_cell.length_a   1.000
_cell.length_b   1.000
_cell.length_c   1.000
_cell.angle_alpha   90.00
_cell.angle_beta   90.00
_cell.angle_gamma   90.00
#
_symmetry.space_group_name_H-M   'P 1'
#
loop_
_entity.id
_entity.type
_entity.pdbx_description
1 polymer ?
#
loop_
_entity_poly.entity_id
_entity_poly.type
_entity_poly.pdbx_seq_one_letter_code
_entity_poly.pdbx_strand_id
1 'polypeptide(L)'
;MEITPFSSNQDNIQVVSDIMEGKPVDVKGGTIGHLNTCGETEHRISSNIVKKALRKVKPATFLVAVYTGQTEVMGKSPVAVVLEPDISYVKFPDHPHLNMGFYDAKRKFYFPDSLCLAGREHDWGQDEKDRLLEAFCQISIWLYRHLVWVATREYKPKGEWIGPGADPLPGYCYPRHLNPHGECHCGSKKRYKDCHRLQDLQELIKQIAFYENTPIEEVRKRAMPFATNGYTLWRNNVGIPTQIQRDKVKSALL
;
A
#
# COMPACT_ATOMS: atom_id res chain seq x y z
N MET A 1 6.83 -2.34 -16.13
CA MET A 1 8.22 -2.64 -15.78
C MET A 1 8.26 -3.87 -14.88
N GLU A 2 9.26 -4.73 -15.04
CA GLU A 2 9.45 -5.90 -14.17
C GLU A 2 10.49 -5.58 -13.09
N ILE A 3 10.19 -5.93 -11.83
CA ILE A 3 11.05 -5.66 -10.67
C ILE A 3 11.19 -6.93 -9.84
N THR A 4 12.43 -7.32 -9.55
CA THR A 4 12.74 -8.41 -8.61
C THR A 4 13.53 -7.81 -7.45
N PRO A 5 12.86 -7.40 -6.34
CA PRO A 5 13.45 -6.53 -5.33
C PRO A 5 14.54 -7.18 -4.49
N PHE A 6 14.69 -8.50 -4.59
CA PHE A 6 15.65 -9.28 -3.83
C PHE A 6 16.07 -10.55 -4.59
N SER A 7 17.34 -10.96 -4.42
CA SER A 7 17.91 -12.18 -5.01
C SER A 7 18.32 -13.18 -3.91
N SER A 8 18.22 -14.49 -4.16
CA SER A 8 18.49 -15.53 -3.15
C SER A 8 19.90 -15.50 -2.53
N ASN A 9 20.86 -14.86 -3.18
CA ASN A 9 22.28 -14.89 -2.80
C ASN A 9 22.69 -13.71 -1.91
N GLN A 10 21.75 -12.86 -1.54
CA GLN A 10 22.02 -11.59 -0.89
C GLN A 10 21.85 -11.67 0.63
N ASP A 11 22.69 -10.93 1.36
CA ASP A 11 22.60 -10.80 2.81
C ASP A 11 21.37 -9.97 3.22
N ASN A 12 20.25 -10.67 3.42
CA ASN A 12 18.99 -10.10 3.87
C ASN A 12 19.11 -9.36 5.21
N ILE A 13 20.06 -9.75 6.08
CA ILE A 13 20.11 -9.19 7.44
C ILE A 13 20.58 -7.74 7.38
N GLN A 14 21.63 -7.47 6.60
CA GLN A 14 22.19 -6.13 6.45
C GLN A 14 21.18 -5.15 5.85
N VAL A 15 20.59 -5.51 4.70
CA VAL A 15 19.61 -4.66 4.00
C VAL A 15 18.38 -4.37 4.86
N VAL A 16 17.86 -5.36 5.58
CA VAL A 16 16.70 -5.14 6.46
C VAL A 16 17.07 -4.27 7.65
N SER A 17 18.26 -4.45 8.23
CA SER A 17 18.76 -3.58 9.29
C SER A 17 18.85 -2.12 8.80
N ASP A 18 19.42 -1.89 7.62
CA ASP A 18 19.55 -0.57 7.03
C ASP A 18 18.17 0.08 6.82
N ILE A 19 17.24 -0.66 6.21
CA ILE A 19 15.88 -0.17 5.98
C ILE A 19 15.19 0.17 7.30
N MET A 20 15.32 -0.68 8.33
CA MET A 20 14.73 -0.45 9.66
C MET A 20 15.28 0.81 10.33
N GLU A 21 16.57 1.09 10.14
CA GLU A 21 17.26 2.27 10.70
C GLU A 21 17.11 3.52 9.81
N GLY A 22 16.43 3.42 8.67
CA GLY A 22 16.31 4.51 7.70
C GLY A 22 17.63 4.84 6.99
N LYS A 23 18.59 3.92 6.98
CA LYS A 23 19.85 4.04 6.26
C LYS A 23 19.63 3.79 4.76
N PRO A 24 20.45 4.38 3.88
CA PRO A 24 20.34 4.16 2.44
C PRO A 24 20.73 2.72 2.06
N VAL A 25 20.15 2.24 0.97
CA VAL A 25 20.43 0.93 0.37
C VAL A 25 20.79 1.09 -1.10
N ASP A 26 21.53 0.15 -1.65
CA ASP A 26 21.84 0.11 -3.09
C ASP A 26 20.63 -0.44 -3.86
N VAL A 27 20.35 0.07 -5.05
CA VAL A 27 19.32 -0.51 -5.94
C VAL A 27 19.90 -0.64 -7.34
N LYS A 28 20.04 -1.88 -7.82
CA LYS A 28 20.62 -2.20 -9.13
C LYS A 28 19.67 -3.09 -9.91
N GLY A 29 19.19 -2.59 -11.06
CA GLY A 29 18.25 -3.34 -11.90
C GLY A 29 16.96 -3.73 -11.17
N GLY A 30 16.58 -2.97 -10.14
CA GLY A 30 15.40 -3.22 -9.33
C GLY A 30 15.62 -4.22 -8.20
N THR A 31 16.83 -4.73 -8.01
CA THR A 31 17.22 -5.54 -6.85
C THR A 31 17.92 -4.64 -5.83
N ILE A 32 17.47 -4.71 -4.58
CA ILE A 32 18.08 -3.95 -3.48
C ILE A 32 19.39 -4.64 -3.10
N GLY A 33 20.35 -3.92 -2.54
CA GLY A 33 21.62 -4.41 -2.02
C GLY A 33 22.05 -3.65 -0.77
N HIS A 34 22.95 -4.24 0.00
CA HIS A 34 23.66 -3.51 1.05
C HIS A 34 24.67 -2.55 0.40
N LEU A 35 24.88 -1.37 0.98
CA LEU A 35 25.86 -0.43 0.44
C LEU A 35 27.28 -0.95 0.69
N ASN A 36 28.07 -1.06 -0.38
CA ASN A 36 29.49 -1.47 -0.30
C ASN A 36 30.36 -0.51 0.52
N THR A 37 29.87 0.72 0.77
CA THR A 37 30.55 1.75 1.57
C THR A 37 30.07 1.78 3.01
N CYS A 38 29.27 0.82 3.46
CA CYS A 38 28.86 0.75 4.86
C CYS A 38 30.06 0.49 5.77
N GLY A 39 30.23 1.34 6.80
CA GLY A 39 31.28 1.21 7.80
C GLY A 39 30.88 0.38 9.02
N GLU A 40 29.63 -0.08 9.09
CA GLU A 40 29.13 -0.84 10.24
C GLU A 40 29.65 -2.27 10.22
N THR A 41 30.26 -2.69 11.33
CA THR A 41 30.79 -4.05 11.48
C THR A 41 29.70 -5.06 11.82
N GLU A 42 28.58 -4.62 12.40
CA GLU A 42 27.46 -5.46 12.77
C GLU A 42 26.12 -4.83 12.39
N HIS A 43 25.23 -5.63 11.81
CA HIS A 43 23.86 -5.25 11.50
C HIS A 43 22.90 -6.01 12.41
N ARG A 44 21.98 -5.28 13.05
CA ARG A 44 21.09 -5.85 14.07
C ARG A 44 19.64 -5.53 13.76
N ILE A 45 18.89 -6.58 13.43
CA ILE A 45 17.43 -6.50 13.37
C ILE A 45 16.87 -6.52 14.80
N SER A 46 16.16 -5.48 15.21
CA SER A 46 15.58 -5.41 16.56
C SER A 46 14.42 -6.40 16.77
N SER A 47 13.66 -6.69 15.71
CA SER A 47 12.49 -7.56 15.76
C SER A 47 12.81 -9.04 15.55
N ASN A 48 12.52 -9.86 16.56
CA ASN A 48 12.65 -11.31 16.46
C ASN A 48 11.67 -11.94 15.45
N ILE A 49 10.51 -11.32 15.21
CA ILE A 49 9.55 -11.80 14.21
C ILE A 49 10.11 -11.58 12.80
N VAL A 50 10.64 -10.38 12.54
CA VAL A 50 11.29 -10.07 11.26
C VAL A 50 12.46 -11.02 11.01
N LYS A 51 13.36 -11.23 12.00
CA LYS A 51 14.46 -12.21 11.87
C LYS A 51 14.00 -13.61 11.45
N LYS A 52 12.90 -14.10 12.04
CA LYS A 52 12.33 -15.41 11.68
C LYS A 52 11.71 -15.41 10.28
N ALA A 53 11.03 -14.33 9.91
CA ALA A 53 10.39 -14.16 8.62
C ALA A 53 11.38 -14.12 7.45
N LEU A 54 12.55 -13.50 7.63
CA LEU A 54 13.57 -13.39 6.57
C LEU A 54 14.05 -14.74 6.03
N ARG A 55 13.99 -15.81 6.84
CA ARG A 55 14.34 -17.17 6.40
C ARG A 55 13.34 -17.76 5.39
N LYS A 56 12.15 -17.16 5.29
CA LYS A 56 11.05 -17.60 4.43
C LYS A 56 10.77 -16.65 3.27
N VAL A 57 11.35 -15.45 3.28
CA VAL A 57 11.23 -14.51 2.16
C VAL A 57 11.86 -15.16 0.93
N LYS A 58 11.07 -15.27 -0.13
CA LYS A 58 11.50 -15.81 -1.43
C LYS A 58 11.56 -14.68 -2.44
N PRO A 59 12.51 -14.72 -3.40
CA PRO A 59 12.47 -13.83 -4.56
C PRO A 59 11.12 -13.93 -5.27
N ALA A 60 10.59 -12.79 -5.71
CA ALA A 60 9.40 -12.69 -6.51
C ALA A 60 9.57 -11.57 -7.52
N THR A 61 9.10 -11.78 -8.74
CA THR A 61 9.09 -10.75 -9.78
C THR A 61 7.73 -10.08 -9.81
N PHE A 62 7.74 -8.76 -9.91
CA PHE A 62 6.55 -7.93 -9.94
C PHE A 62 6.46 -7.19 -11.27
N LEU A 63 5.30 -7.24 -11.91
CA LEU A 63 4.95 -6.35 -13.02
C LEU A 63 4.29 -5.09 -12.46
N VAL A 64 4.94 -3.95 -12.65
CA VAL A 64 4.49 -2.65 -12.13
C VAL A 64 4.23 -1.68 -13.28
N ALA A 65 3.08 -1.01 -13.24
CA ALA A 65 2.77 0.14 -14.06
C ALA A 65 3.18 1.41 -13.31
N VAL A 66 3.91 2.31 -13.97
CA VAL A 66 4.38 3.56 -13.37
C VAL A 66 3.92 4.73 -14.22
N TYR A 67 3.31 5.69 -13.55
CA TYR A 67 2.99 7.00 -14.08
C TYR A 67 3.94 8.02 -13.45
N THR A 68 4.66 8.80 -14.26
CA THR A 68 5.77 9.66 -13.81
C THR A 68 5.36 11.02 -13.25
N GLY A 69 4.05 11.31 -13.13
CA GLY A 69 3.57 12.57 -12.54
C GLY A 69 3.71 13.79 -13.46
N GLN A 70 3.55 13.63 -14.77
CA GLN A 70 3.72 14.73 -15.74
C GLN A 70 2.51 15.67 -15.88
N THR A 71 1.35 15.28 -15.40
CA THR A 71 0.11 16.04 -15.58
C THR A 71 -0.39 16.55 -14.24
N GLU A 72 -1.12 17.66 -14.25
CA GLU A 72 -1.74 18.27 -13.05
C GLU A 72 -2.72 17.34 -12.32
N VAL A 73 -3.04 16.20 -12.92
CA VAL A 73 -4.11 15.29 -12.52
C VAL A 73 -3.80 14.55 -11.23
N MET A 74 -2.57 14.09 -11.08
CA MET A 74 -2.11 13.28 -9.94
C MET A 74 -0.99 14.00 -9.17
N GLY A 75 -0.82 15.30 -9.43
CA GLY A 75 0.34 16.07 -8.99
C GLY A 75 1.63 15.65 -9.69
N LYS A 76 2.76 16.24 -9.26
CA LYS A 76 4.09 15.94 -9.80
C LYS A 76 4.71 14.65 -9.27
N SER A 77 4.00 13.93 -8.39
CA SER A 77 4.49 12.71 -7.75
C SER A 77 4.23 11.48 -8.63
N PRO A 78 5.21 10.57 -8.76
CA PRO A 78 5.00 9.30 -9.44
C PRO A 78 3.91 8.45 -8.76
N VAL A 79 3.17 7.69 -9.56
CA VAL A 79 2.15 6.75 -9.11
C VAL A 79 2.52 5.37 -9.63
N ALA A 80 2.61 4.38 -8.74
CA ALA A 80 2.97 3.02 -9.08
C ALA A 80 1.85 2.05 -8.72
N VAL A 81 1.49 1.18 -9.66
CA VAL A 81 0.43 0.15 -9.49
C VAL A 81 1.03 -1.21 -9.79
N VAL A 82 0.92 -2.14 -8.85
CA VAL A 82 1.41 -3.51 -9.03
C VAL A 82 0.33 -4.34 -9.72
N LEU A 83 0.61 -4.76 -10.95
CA LEU A 83 -0.30 -5.54 -11.76
C LEU A 83 -0.21 -7.03 -11.43
N GLU A 84 1.01 -7.55 -11.26
CA GLU A 84 1.26 -8.96 -10.98
C GLU A 84 2.46 -9.16 -10.04
N PRO A 85 2.35 -10.04 -9.02
CA PRO A 85 1.09 -10.46 -8.41
C PRO A 85 0.31 -9.23 -7.90
N ASP A 86 -1.02 -9.23 -8.06
CA ASP A 86 -1.88 -8.13 -7.60
C ASP A 86 -1.67 -7.85 -6.10
N ILE A 87 -1.37 -6.60 -5.76
CA ILE A 87 -1.27 -6.03 -4.41
C ILE A 87 -2.31 -4.93 -4.29
N SER A 88 -3.38 -5.21 -3.54
CA SER A 88 -4.53 -4.32 -3.35
C SER A 88 -5.13 -4.51 -1.97
N TYR A 89 -5.94 -3.55 -1.51
CA TYR A 89 -6.70 -3.64 -0.26
C TYR A 89 -7.72 -4.80 -0.28
N VAL A 90 -8.06 -5.33 -1.45
CA VAL A 90 -8.87 -6.56 -1.56
C VAL A 90 -8.10 -7.77 -1.02
N LYS A 91 -6.81 -7.89 -1.34
CA LYS A 91 -5.95 -9.01 -0.88
C LYS A 91 -5.27 -8.72 0.46
N PHE A 92 -4.95 -7.46 0.71
CA PHE A 92 -4.19 -7.00 1.87
C PHE A 92 -4.94 -5.84 2.55
N PRO A 93 -6.10 -6.10 3.16
CA PRO A 93 -6.98 -5.05 3.71
C PRO A 93 -6.36 -4.25 4.84
N ASP A 94 -5.29 -4.76 5.44
CA ASP A 94 -4.54 -4.18 6.56
C ASP A 94 -3.17 -3.63 6.13
N HIS A 95 -2.90 -3.49 4.84
CA HIS A 95 -1.60 -3.03 4.35
C HIS A 95 -1.39 -1.54 4.69
N PRO A 96 -0.32 -1.16 5.43
CA PRO A 96 -0.16 0.21 5.90
C PRO A 96 0.26 1.21 4.80
N HIS A 97 0.87 0.74 3.71
CA HIS A 97 1.45 1.60 2.66
C HIS A 97 0.86 1.45 1.26
N LEU A 98 -0.45 1.15 1.19
CA LEU A 98 -1.18 1.26 -0.07
C LEU A 98 -1.95 2.58 -0.12
N ASN A 99 -1.83 3.29 -1.22
CA ASN A 99 -2.74 4.35 -1.58
C ASN A 99 -4.01 3.72 -2.13
N MET A 100 -5.13 4.19 -1.62
CA MET A 100 -6.44 3.63 -1.91
C MET A 100 -6.94 4.09 -3.28
N GLY A 101 -7.41 3.15 -4.08
CA GLY A 101 -8.01 3.43 -5.38
C GLY A 101 -9.30 4.26 -5.28
N PHE A 102 -9.60 5.00 -6.33
CA PHE A 102 -10.78 5.88 -6.39
C PHE A 102 -11.34 5.99 -7.82
N TYR A 103 -12.63 6.30 -7.93
CA TYR A 103 -13.26 6.63 -9.20
C TYR A 103 -13.22 8.14 -9.46
N ASP A 104 -12.59 8.55 -10.55
CA ASP A 104 -12.68 9.92 -11.05
C ASP A 104 -13.94 10.05 -11.93
N ALA A 105 -14.98 10.65 -11.35
CA ALA A 105 -16.25 10.86 -12.04
C ALA A 105 -16.14 11.80 -13.26
N LYS A 106 -15.23 12.77 -13.24
CA LYS A 106 -15.03 13.70 -14.37
C LYS A 106 -14.46 12.97 -15.57
N ARG A 107 -13.51 12.07 -15.32
CA ARG A 107 -12.84 11.27 -16.37
C ARG A 107 -13.54 9.95 -16.68
N LYS A 108 -14.54 9.58 -15.88
CA LYS A 108 -15.22 8.29 -15.91
C LYS A 108 -14.25 7.11 -15.84
N PHE A 109 -13.21 7.23 -15.03
CA PHE A 109 -12.12 6.28 -14.93
C PHE A 109 -11.86 5.86 -13.48
N TYR A 110 -11.45 4.61 -13.26
CA TYR A 110 -11.10 4.10 -11.94
C TYR A 110 -9.58 3.98 -11.79
N PHE A 111 -9.03 4.68 -10.81
CA PHE A 111 -7.65 4.51 -10.38
C PHE A 111 -7.56 3.32 -9.41
N PRO A 112 -6.74 2.30 -9.71
CA PRO A 112 -6.54 1.17 -8.82
C PRO A 112 -5.75 1.56 -7.57
N ASP A 113 -5.70 0.65 -6.60
CA ASP A 113 -4.80 0.76 -5.46
C ASP A 113 -3.36 0.92 -5.97
N SER A 114 -2.62 1.83 -5.36
CA SER A 114 -1.25 2.19 -5.75
C SER A 114 -0.31 2.14 -4.57
N LEU A 115 0.99 2.15 -4.84
CA LEU A 115 2.01 2.16 -3.78
C LEU A 115 2.09 3.55 -3.16
N CYS A 116 2.12 3.61 -1.82
CA CYS A 116 2.48 4.82 -1.11
C CYS A 116 4.01 4.97 -1.14
N LEU A 117 4.52 5.65 -2.18
CA LEU A 117 5.95 5.93 -2.30
C LEU A 117 6.34 7.06 -1.35
N ALA A 118 7.41 6.85 -0.59
CA ALA A 118 7.95 7.88 0.29
C ALA A 118 8.79 8.86 -0.55
N GLY A 119 8.49 10.15 -0.44
CA GLY A 119 9.24 11.22 -1.10
C GLY A 119 8.47 12.53 -1.10
N ARG A 120 9.17 13.65 -0.98
CA ARG A 120 8.59 14.99 -1.16
C ARG A 120 8.67 15.36 -2.64
N GLU A 121 7.86 16.32 -3.09
CA GLU A 121 7.86 16.72 -4.50
C GLU A 121 9.24 17.12 -5.06
N HIS A 122 10.15 17.61 -4.21
CA HIS A 122 11.51 17.97 -4.60
C HIS A 122 12.48 16.79 -4.72
N ASP A 123 12.14 15.62 -4.15
CA ASP A 123 13.03 14.45 -4.12
C ASP A 123 12.97 13.66 -5.43
N TRP A 124 11.94 13.84 -6.25
CA TRP A 124 11.72 13.04 -7.46
C TRP A 124 12.58 13.45 -8.66
N GLY A 125 13.36 14.53 -8.57
CA GLY A 125 14.12 15.06 -9.70
C GLY A 125 13.29 15.98 -10.62
N GLN A 126 14.00 16.66 -11.52
CA GLN A 126 13.45 17.79 -12.28
C GLN A 126 12.75 17.35 -13.57
N ASP A 127 13.22 16.26 -14.18
CA ASP A 127 12.67 15.73 -15.43
C ASP A 127 12.03 14.34 -15.29
N GLU A 128 11.40 13.86 -16.36
CA GLU A 128 10.70 12.57 -16.35
C GLU A 128 11.62 11.38 -16.07
N LYS A 129 12.83 11.42 -16.61
CA LYS A 129 13.77 10.31 -16.51
C LYS A 129 14.23 10.16 -15.06
N ASP A 130 14.59 11.27 -14.42
CA ASP A 130 14.96 11.28 -13.00
C ASP A 130 13.81 10.79 -12.12
N ARG A 131 12.58 11.25 -12.41
CA ARG A 131 11.38 10.79 -11.69
C ARG A 131 11.13 9.30 -11.83
N LEU A 132 11.30 8.77 -13.03
CA LEU A 132 11.14 7.34 -13.28
C LEU A 132 12.21 6.53 -12.57
N LEU A 133 13.47 6.99 -12.58
CA LEU A 133 14.58 6.34 -11.89
C LEU A 133 14.39 6.35 -10.37
N GLU A 134 14.02 7.49 -9.79
CA GLU A 134 13.77 7.59 -8.35
C GLU A 134 12.54 6.76 -7.95
N ALA A 135 11.46 6.83 -8.73
CA ALA A 135 10.29 5.98 -8.52
C ALA A 135 10.68 4.50 -8.58
N PHE A 136 11.52 4.09 -9.53
CA PHE A 136 11.99 2.71 -9.65
C PHE A 136 12.75 2.25 -8.41
N CYS A 137 13.63 3.09 -7.86
CA CYS A 137 14.33 2.82 -6.60
C CYS A 137 13.35 2.66 -5.43
N GLN A 138 12.44 3.62 -5.25
CA GLN A 138 11.44 3.59 -4.18
C GLN A 138 10.49 2.39 -4.29
N ILE A 139 10.04 2.05 -5.50
CA ILE A 139 9.19 0.88 -5.76
C ILE A 139 9.92 -0.41 -5.38
N SER A 140 11.20 -0.52 -5.75
CA SER A 140 12.02 -1.70 -5.42
C SER A 140 12.10 -1.89 -3.90
N ILE A 141 12.40 -0.80 -3.17
CA ILE A 141 12.43 -0.77 -1.70
C ILE A 141 11.06 -1.15 -1.13
N TRP A 142 10.00 -0.53 -1.62
CA TRP A 142 8.63 -0.80 -1.18
C TRP A 142 8.25 -2.28 -1.36
N LEU A 143 8.55 -2.87 -2.52
CA LEU A 143 8.22 -4.27 -2.82
C LEU A 143 9.00 -5.25 -1.93
N TYR A 144 10.27 -4.95 -1.60
CA TYR A 144 11.00 -5.74 -0.63
C TYR A 144 10.37 -5.67 0.77
N ARG A 145 10.02 -4.46 1.23
CA ARG A 145 9.31 -4.27 2.51
C ARG A 145 8.00 -5.04 2.52
N HIS A 146 7.26 -5.05 1.40
CA HIS A 146 6.06 -5.84 1.23
C HIS A 146 6.32 -7.36 1.37
N LEU A 147 7.36 -7.90 0.76
CA LEU A 147 7.72 -9.31 0.90
C LEU A 147 8.03 -9.69 2.36
N VAL A 148 8.78 -8.85 3.07
CA VAL A 148 9.06 -9.05 4.50
C VAL A 148 7.77 -8.97 5.30
N TRP A 149 6.92 -7.97 5.04
CA TRP A 149 5.63 -7.80 5.70
C TRP A 149 4.73 -9.04 5.51
N VAL A 150 4.59 -9.56 4.29
CA VAL A 150 3.85 -10.79 4.02
C VAL A 150 4.42 -11.97 4.81
N ALA A 151 5.74 -12.16 4.80
CA ALA A 151 6.39 -13.26 5.52
C ALA A 151 6.17 -13.18 7.05
N THR A 152 6.10 -11.99 7.64
CA THR A 152 5.83 -11.84 9.08
C THR A 152 4.39 -12.21 9.46
N ARG A 153 3.44 -12.19 8.52
CA ARG A 153 2.04 -12.60 8.76
C ARG A 153 1.89 -14.08 9.06
N GLU A 154 2.88 -14.89 8.74
CA GLU A 154 2.89 -16.30 9.14
C GLU A 154 3.04 -16.48 10.66
N TYR A 155 3.53 -15.46 11.37
CA TYR A 155 3.82 -15.52 12.80
C TYR A 155 2.87 -14.67 13.65
N LYS A 156 2.14 -13.73 13.04
CA LYS A 156 1.15 -12.88 13.73
C LYS A 156 0.06 -12.40 12.76
N PRO A 157 -1.16 -12.04 13.23
CA PRO A 157 -2.28 -11.68 12.36
C PRO A 157 -2.02 -10.50 11.42
N LYS A 158 -1.25 -9.50 11.90
CA LYS A 158 -0.88 -8.29 11.17
C LYS A 158 0.60 -8.35 10.82
N GLY A 159 0.96 -8.03 9.58
CA GLY A 159 2.37 -7.98 9.18
C GLY A 159 3.14 -6.86 9.90
N GLU A 160 4.45 -7.01 10.00
CA GLU A 160 5.37 -5.98 10.48
C GLU A 160 5.98 -5.25 9.30
N TRP A 161 5.72 -3.96 9.19
CA TRP A 161 6.40 -3.12 8.23
C TRP A 161 7.80 -2.78 8.74
N ILE A 162 8.81 -2.91 7.89
CA ILE A 162 10.19 -2.56 8.23
C ILE A 162 10.52 -1.15 7.74
N GLY A 163 11.20 -0.38 8.58
CA GLY A 163 11.64 0.97 8.27
C GLY A 163 10.58 2.05 8.47
N PRO A 164 10.95 3.31 8.18
CA PRO A 164 10.04 4.43 8.32
C PRO A 164 8.85 4.28 7.36
N GLY A 165 7.67 4.54 7.87
CA GLY A 165 6.41 4.50 7.15
C GLY A 165 5.36 5.38 7.81
N ALA A 166 4.40 5.87 7.02
CA ALA A 166 3.14 6.43 7.51
C ALA A 166 2.40 5.48 8.47
N ASP A 167 1.65 6.05 9.40
CA ASP A 167 0.76 5.28 10.26
C ASP A 167 -0.31 4.55 9.43
N PRO A 168 -0.87 3.42 9.94
CA PRO A 168 -2.01 2.77 9.31
C PRO A 168 -3.13 3.77 9.01
N LEU A 169 -3.90 3.50 7.95
CA LEU A 169 -5.07 4.33 7.66
C LEU A 169 -5.98 4.40 8.89
N PRO A 170 -6.47 5.60 9.23
CA PRO A 170 -7.37 5.76 10.35
C PRO A 170 -8.72 5.06 10.06
N GLY A 171 -9.39 4.61 11.13
CA GLY A 171 -10.55 3.73 11.05
C GLY A 171 -11.63 4.22 10.09
N TYR A 172 -11.94 5.52 10.16
CA TYR A 172 -12.94 6.18 9.31
C TYR A 172 -12.71 6.08 7.80
N CYS A 173 -11.51 5.73 7.33
CA CYS A 173 -11.23 5.51 5.91
C CYS A 173 -11.78 4.17 5.42
N TYR A 174 -11.71 3.10 6.21
CA TYR A 174 -12.05 1.74 5.76
C TYR A 174 -13.50 1.52 5.28
N PRO A 175 -14.56 2.10 5.90
CA PRO A 175 -15.96 1.85 5.52
C PRO A 175 -16.29 2.15 4.06
N ARG A 176 -15.55 3.07 3.43
CA ARG A 176 -15.77 3.46 2.03
C ARG A 176 -15.18 2.47 1.02
N HIS A 177 -14.25 1.61 1.44
CA HIS A 177 -13.36 0.89 0.53
C HIS A 177 -13.21 -0.61 0.82
N LEU A 178 -13.35 -1.04 2.08
CA LEU A 178 -13.32 -2.47 2.37
C LEU A 178 -14.65 -3.13 2.03
N ASN A 179 -14.56 -4.34 1.46
CA ASN A 179 -15.73 -5.16 1.20
C ASN A 179 -16.38 -5.51 2.55
N PRO A 180 -17.63 -5.11 2.82
CA PRO A 180 -18.30 -5.46 4.08
C PRO A 180 -18.36 -6.97 4.34
N HIS A 181 -18.32 -7.78 3.28
CA HIS A 181 -18.34 -9.24 3.36
C HIS A 181 -16.95 -9.88 3.22
N GLY A 182 -15.91 -9.10 2.95
CA GLY A 182 -14.52 -9.54 2.92
C GLY A 182 -13.90 -9.62 4.31
N GLU A 183 -12.64 -10.07 4.40
CA GLU A 183 -11.89 -10.13 5.66
C GLU A 183 -11.68 -8.73 6.26
N CYS A 184 -11.63 -8.65 7.59
CA CYS A 184 -11.45 -7.39 8.30
C CYS A 184 -9.98 -6.93 8.29
N HIS A 185 -9.74 -5.62 8.20
CA HIS A 185 -8.40 -5.01 8.30
C HIS A 185 -7.66 -5.23 9.62
N CYS A 186 -8.30 -5.80 10.64
CA CYS A 186 -7.61 -6.18 11.85
C CYS A 186 -6.80 -7.48 11.70
N GLY A 187 -6.92 -8.18 10.56
CA GLY A 187 -6.33 -9.49 10.31
C GLY A 187 -7.16 -10.66 10.87
N SER A 188 -8.36 -10.40 11.41
CA SER A 188 -9.27 -11.48 11.80
C SER A 188 -9.94 -12.08 10.56
N LYS A 189 -10.19 -13.40 10.60
CA LYS A 189 -10.97 -14.10 9.56
C LYS A 189 -12.47 -13.77 9.58
N LYS A 190 -12.92 -12.87 10.47
CA LYS A 190 -14.30 -12.40 10.50
C LYS A 190 -14.54 -11.44 9.34
N ARG A 191 -15.79 -11.40 8.85
CA ARG A 191 -16.18 -10.42 7.83
C ARG A 191 -16.08 -9.02 8.41
N TYR A 192 -15.66 -8.05 7.59
CA TYR A 192 -15.49 -6.67 8.01
C TYR A 192 -16.75 -6.09 8.70
N LYS A 193 -17.93 -6.34 8.11
CA LYS A 193 -19.22 -5.89 8.66
C LYS A 193 -19.53 -6.45 10.06
N ASP A 194 -18.97 -7.61 10.38
CA ASP A 194 -19.20 -8.35 11.63
C ASP A 194 -18.04 -8.14 12.63
N CYS A 195 -17.09 -7.23 12.32
CA CYS A 195 -15.89 -6.98 13.11
C CYS A 195 -15.69 -5.47 13.39
N HIS A 196 -14.84 -4.76 12.65
CA HIS A 196 -14.49 -3.36 12.97
C HIS A 196 -15.39 -2.31 12.30
N ARG A 197 -16.26 -2.68 11.36
CA ARG A 197 -17.02 -1.70 10.56
C ARG A 197 -17.84 -0.71 11.38
N LEU A 198 -18.48 -1.16 12.47
CA LEU A 198 -19.27 -0.26 13.32
C LEU A 198 -18.36 0.76 14.03
N GLN A 199 -17.21 0.32 14.53
CA GLN A 199 -16.22 1.20 15.18
C GLN A 199 -15.67 2.22 14.18
N ASP A 200 -15.27 1.76 12.99
CA ASP A 200 -14.74 2.62 11.93
C ASP A 200 -15.77 3.66 11.47
N LEU A 201 -17.06 3.28 11.39
CA LEU A 201 -18.15 4.20 11.09
C LEU A 201 -18.41 5.20 12.22
N GLN A 202 -18.24 4.82 13.50
CA GLN A 202 -18.39 5.74 14.61
C GLN A 202 -17.36 6.87 14.56
N GLU A 203 -16.12 6.57 14.18
CA GLU A 203 -15.09 7.59 13.95
C GLU A 203 -15.47 8.55 12.82
N LEU A 204 -15.93 8.00 11.68
CA LEU A 204 -16.40 8.80 10.56
C LEU A 204 -17.57 9.72 10.94
N ILE A 205 -18.55 9.20 11.69
CA ILE A 205 -19.70 9.95 12.18
C ILE A 205 -19.25 11.13 13.06
N LYS A 206 -18.29 10.90 13.97
CA LYS A 206 -17.75 11.96 14.83
C LYS A 206 -17.09 13.06 14.02
N GLN A 207 -16.32 12.71 12.99
CA GLN A 207 -15.67 13.70 12.12
C GLN A 207 -16.67 14.52 11.33
N ILE A 208 -17.66 13.87 10.69
CA ILE A 208 -18.70 14.57 9.94
C ILE A 208 -19.49 15.51 10.87
N ALA A 209 -19.87 15.05 12.07
CA ALA A 209 -20.57 15.85 13.07
C ALA A 209 -19.77 17.11 13.46
N PHE A 210 -18.47 16.97 13.66
CA PHE A 210 -17.57 18.08 13.95
C PHE A 210 -17.48 19.07 12.77
N TYR A 211 -17.21 18.60 11.56
CA TYR A 211 -17.06 19.47 10.38
C TYR A 211 -18.38 20.16 9.96
N GLU A 212 -19.51 19.45 10.06
CA GLU A 212 -20.83 20.00 9.73
C GLU A 212 -21.46 20.79 10.89
N ASN A 213 -20.80 20.87 12.05
CA ASN A 213 -21.36 21.42 13.28
C ASN A 213 -22.78 20.88 13.59
N THR A 214 -22.97 19.57 13.41
CA THR A 214 -24.27 18.88 13.51
C THR A 214 -24.22 17.84 14.63
N PRO A 215 -25.30 17.64 15.42
CA PRO A 215 -25.32 16.63 16.48
C PRO A 215 -24.98 15.22 15.96
N ILE A 216 -24.15 14.49 16.71
CA ILE A 216 -23.69 13.12 16.37
C ILE A 216 -24.85 12.18 16.06
N GLU A 217 -25.97 12.27 16.79
CA GLU A 217 -27.13 11.41 16.57
C GLU A 217 -27.81 11.64 15.22
N GLU A 218 -27.80 12.87 14.71
CA GLU A 218 -28.37 13.18 13.40
C GLU A 218 -27.48 12.66 12.26
N VAL A 219 -26.16 12.82 12.39
CA VAL A 219 -25.20 12.21 11.47
C VAL A 219 -25.30 10.69 11.50
N ARG A 220 -25.43 10.09 12.69
CA ARG A 220 -25.59 8.64 12.86
C ARG A 220 -26.83 8.11 12.17
N LYS A 221 -27.98 8.77 12.33
CA LYS A 221 -29.24 8.40 11.64
C LYS A 221 -29.07 8.43 10.11
N ARG A 222 -28.35 9.42 9.59
CA ARG A 222 -28.04 9.52 8.15
C ARG A 222 -27.02 8.47 7.69
N ALA A 223 -26.02 8.13 8.50
CA ALA A 223 -24.95 7.20 8.16
C ALA A 223 -25.31 5.70 8.36
N MET A 224 -26.26 5.38 9.22
CA MET A 224 -26.66 3.99 9.52
C MET A 224 -27.26 3.22 8.33
N PRO A 225 -28.07 3.83 7.44
CA PRO A 225 -28.46 3.20 6.18
C PRO A 225 -27.26 2.83 5.29
N PHE A 226 -26.18 3.62 5.33
CA PHE A 226 -24.92 3.31 4.64
C PHE A 226 -24.17 2.16 5.35
N ALA A 227 -24.28 2.07 6.67
CA ALA A 227 -23.76 0.97 7.49
C ALA A 227 -24.48 -0.35 7.24
N THR A 228 -25.75 -0.34 6.88
CA THR A 228 -26.57 -1.56 6.69
C THR A 228 -26.65 -1.98 5.23
N ASN A 229 -26.75 -1.03 4.30
CA ASN A 229 -26.88 -1.25 2.84
C ASN A 229 -25.61 -0.95 2.01
N GLY A 230 -24.46 -0.78 2.66
CA GLY A 230 -23.19 -0.34 2.05
C GLY A 230 -22.60 -1.20 0.93
N TYR A 231 -23.30 -2.25 0.50
CA TYR A 231 -22.93 -3.08 -0.63
C TYR A 231 -22.94 -2.32 -1.96
N THR A 232 -23.92 -1.43 -2.16
CA THR A 232 -24.06 -0.64 -3.39
C THR A 232 -22.95 0.41 -3.52
N LEU A 233 -22.59 1.06 -2.41
CA LEU A 233 -21.52 2.05 -2.39
C LEU A 233 -20.13 1.43 -2.46
N TRP A 234 -19.91 0.29 -1.82
CA TRP A 234 -18.65 -0.43 -1.98
C TRP A 234 -18.43 -0.83 -3.45
N ARG A 235 -19.44 -1.37 -4.14
CA ARG A 235 -19.33 -1.70 -5.58
C ARG A 235 -19.12 -0.47 -6.48
N ASN A 236 -19.64 0.69 -6.09
CA ASN A 236 -19.51 1.93 -6.86
C ASN A 236 -18.21 2.69 -6.54
N ASN A 237 -17.67 2.57 -5.33
CA ASN A 237 -16.44 3.23 -4.88
C ASN A 237 -15.19 2.38 -5.11
N VAL A 238 -15.35 1.07 -5.16
CA VAL A 238 -14.33 0.11 -5.52
C VAL A 238 -14.75 -0.42 -6.86
N GLY A 239 -14.47 0.35 -7.90
CA GLY A 239 -14.43 -0.21 -9.25
C GLY A 239 -13.31 -1.23 -9.27
N ILE A 240 -13.48 -2.40 -8.65
CA ILE A 240 -12.60 -3.55 -8.87
C ILE A 240 -12.50 -3.63 -10.38
N PRO A 241 -11.32 -3.34 -10.97
CA PRO A 241 -11.24 -3.32 -12.41
C PRO A 241 -11.66 -4.71 -12.83
N THR A 242 -12.75 -4.79 -13.59
CA THR A 242 -13.18 -6.02 -14.24
C THR A 242 -11.96 -6.60 -14.93
N GLN A 243 -11.91 -7.92 -15.14
CA GLN A 243 -10.80 -8.53 -15.88
C GLN A 243 -10.56 -7.76 -17.19
N ILE A 244 -11.63 -7.33 -17.86
CA ILE A 244 -11.61 -6.46 -19.05
C ILE A 244 -10.92 -5.10 -18.80
N GLN A 245 -11.16 -4.43 -17.69
CA GLN A 245 -10.46 -3.17 -17.35
C GLN A 245 -8.98 -3.43 -17.02
N ARG A 246 -8.66 -4.52 -16.32
CA ARG A 246 -7.26 -4.94 -16.09
C ARG A 246 -6.56 -5.20 -17.43
N ASP A 247 -7.21 -5.92 -18.33
CA ASP A 247 -6.69 -6.27 -19.66
C ASP A 247 -6.55 -5.04 -20.54
N LYS A 248 -7.48 -4.07 -20.47
CA LYS A 248 -7.38 -2.79 -21.17
C LYS A 248 -6.22 -1.93 -20.69
N VAL A 249 -6.00 -1.88 -19.38
CA VAL A 249 -4.84 -1.19 -18.80
C VAL A 249 -3.56 -1.91 -19.24
N LYS A 250 -3.52 -3.24 -19.19
CA LYS A 250 -2.39 -4.02 -19.72
C LYS A 250 -2.13 -3.75 -21.20
N SER A 251 -3.18 -3.71 -22.04
CA SER A 251 -3.04 -3.48 -23.49
C SER A 251 -2.71 -2.04 -23.86
N ALA A 252 -2.98 -1.07 -22.99
CA ALA A 252 -2.64 0.34 -23.20
C ALA A 252 -1.23 0.69 -22.70
N LEU A 253 -0.60 -0.20 -21.93
CA LEU A 253 0.73 -0.03 -21.33
C LEU A 253 1.79 -0.92 -21.99
N LEU A 254 1.41 -1.74 -22.98
CA LEU A 254 2.28 -2.50 -23.88
C LEU A 254 2.24 -1.87 -25.28
#